data_AF-A0A1H7EXK3-F1
#
_entry.id   AF-A0A1H7EXK3-F1
#
_cell.length_a   1.000
_cell.length_b   1.000
_cell.length_c   1.000
_cell.angle_alpha   90.00
_cell.angle_beta   90.00
_cell.angle_gamma   90.00
#
_symmetry.space_group_name_H-M   'P 1'
#
loop_
_entity.id
_entity.type
_entity.pdbx_description
1 polymer ?
#
loop_
_entity_poly.entity_id
_entity_poly.type
_entity_poly.pdbx_seq_one_letter_code
_entity_poly.pdbx_strand_id
1 'polypeptide(L)'
;MPDSHSNRPSQLLAILPRQNIIQDDGVHVLVSTKDVEGARSDGMLLRRCDFSLSAPFGYVCLGHFKHLAENCWQASLGTLVLLDEGAERPDRLYATELDALVSLWASRRRLSLARV
;
A
#
# COMPACT_ATOMS: atom_id res chain seq x y z
N MET A 1 39.89 6.33 -7.58
CA MET A 1 38.97 6.77 -6.51
C MET A 1 37.57 6.49 -7.01
N PRO A 2 36.87 5.44 -6.55
CA PRO A 2 35.48 5.25 -6.93
C PRO A 2 34.59 5.98 -5.93
N ASP A 3 33.69 6.81 -6.47
CA ASP A 3 32.70 7.54 -5.70
C ASP A 3 31.85 6.57 -4.88
N SER A 4 31.94 6.71 -3.56
CA SER A 4 31.08 5.98 -2.64
C SER A 4 29.65 6.43 -2.88
N HIS A 5 28.87 5.55 -3.51
CA HIS A 5 27.42 5.69 -3.58
C HIS A 5 26.89 5.88 -2.16
N SER A 6 26.53 7.13 -1.89
CA SER A 6 25.93 7.57 -0.64
C SER A 6 24.70 6.72 -0.41
N ASN A 7 24.83 5.75 0.49
CA ASN A 7 23.77 4.85 0.93
C ASN A 7 22.83 5.61 1.88
N ARG A 8 22.46 6.83 1.48
CA ARG A 8 21.62 7.72 2.27
C ARG A 8 20.21 7.15 2.17
N PRO A 9 19.62 6.66 3.27
CA PRO A 9 18.24 6.22 3.22
C PRO A 9 17.41 7.40 2.73
N SER A 10 16.71 7.20 1.61
CA SER A 10 15.91 8.21 0.94
C SER A 10 15.07 8.95 1.98
N GLN A 11 15.17 10.28 2.02
CA GLN A 11 14.39 11.14 2.94
C GLN A 11 12.86 10.92 2.79
N LEU A 12 12.44 10.20 1.74
CA LEU A 12 11.10 9.63 1.54
C LEU A 12 10.60 8.68 2.64
N LEU A 13 11.47 8.14 3.51
CA LEU A 13 11.06 7.37 4.69
C LEU A 13 10.63 8.24 5.88
N ALA A 14 10.69 9.58 5.75
CA ALA A 14 10.35 10.50 6.84
C ALA A 14 8.84 10.77 6.97
N ILE A 15 8.02 10.38 6.00
CA ILE A 15 6.59 10.74 5.93
C ILE A 15 5.70 9.68 6.60
N LEU A 16 6.19 8.45 6.75
CA LEU A 16 5.48 7.38 7.45
C LEU A 16 6.39 6.89 8.60
N PRO A 17 5.92 6.93 9.87
CA PRO A 17 6.66 6.35 10.97
C PRO A 17 7.04 4.91 10.62
N ARG A 18 8.33 4.57 10.67
CA ARG A 18 8.81 3.22 10.32
C ARG A 18 8.07 2.11 11.07
N GLN A 19 7.61 2.42 12.29
CA GLN A 19 6.83 1.52 13.14
C GLN A 19 5.48 1.09 12.51
N ASN A 20 4.97 1.83 11.53
CA ASN A 20 3.71 1.52 10.85
C ASN A 20 3.92 0.65 9.61
N ILE A 21 5.16 0.36 9.20
CA ILE A 21 5.45 -0.45 8.01
C ILE A 21 5.33 -1.94 8.38
N ILE A 22 4.40 -2.63 7.73
CA ILE A 22 4.17 -4.08 7.89
C ILE A 22 5.04 -4.86 6.91
N GLN A 23 5.09 -4.43 5.65
CA GLN A 23 5.89 -5.04 4.59
C GLN A 23 6.45 -3.96 3.64
N ASP A 24 7.64 -4.20 3.11
CA ASP A 24 8.30 -3.31 2.16
C ASP A 24 9.18 -4.15 1.21
N ASP A 25 8.99 -4.01 -0.10
CA ASP A 25 9.80 -4.68 -1.12
C ASP A 25 10.65 -3.72 -1.96
N GLY A 26 10.80 -2.47 -1.51
CA GLY A 26 11.53 -1.42 -2.22
C GLY A 26 10.69 -0.68 -3.26
N VAL A 27 9.61 -1.26 -3.76
CA VAL A 27 8.68 -0.61 -4.71
C VAL A 27 7.31 -0.37 -4.07
N HIS A 28 6.80 -1.34 -3.34
CA HIS A 28 5.53 -1.29 -2.64
C HIS A 28 5.75 -1.31 -1.13
N VAL A 29 4.85 -0.64 -0.42
CA VAL A 29 4.85 -0.59 1.04
C VAL A 29 3.45 -0.88 1.53
N LEU A 30 3.32 -1.82 2.46
CA LEU A 30 2.10 -2.07 3.20
C LEU A 30 2.25 -1.45 4.59
N VAL A 31 1.32 -0.58 4.95
CA VAL A 31 1.36 0.17 6.21
C VAL A 31 0.09 0.00 7.02
N SER A 32 0.22 0.04 8.34
CA SER A 32 -0.90 0.19 9.27
C SER A 32 -1.21 1.67 9.52
N THR A 33 -2.50 1.97 9.64
CA THR A 33 -3.03 3.30 9.97
C THR A 33 -3.94 3.28 11.20
N LYS A 34 -3.95 2.20 11.98
CA LYS A 34 -4.82 2.03 13.17
C LYS A 34 -4.64 3.11 14.23
N ASP A 35 -3.41 3.56 14.43
CA ASP A 35 -3.08 4.60 15.42
C ASP A 35 -3.08 6.01 14.83
N VAL A 36 -3.54 6.17 13.58
CA VAL A 36 -3.60 7.47 12.90
C VAL A 36 -5.01 8.06 13.07
N GLU A 37 -5.10 9.14 13.83
CA GLU A 37 -6.35 9.84 14.06
C GLU A 37 -6.99 10.30 12.74
N GLY A 38 -8.29 10.02 12.57
CA GLY A 38 -9.04 10.37 11.35
C GLY A 38 -8.78 9.46 10.14
N ALA A 39 -7.98 8.40 10.29
CA ALA A 39 -7.80 7.41 9.22
C ALA A 39 -9.13 6.72 8.88
N ARG A 40 -9.40 6.55 7.58
CA ARG A 40 -10.61 5.89 7.05
C ARG A 40 -10.41 4.38 6.80
N SER A 41 -9.21 3.89 7.06
CA SER A 41 -8.78 2.50 6.88
C SER A 41 -7.84 2.10 8.02
N ASP A 42 -7.70 0.79 8.23
CA ASP A 42 -6.76 0.24 9.22
C ASP A 42 -5.36 0.02 8.63
N GLY A 43 -5.25 0.04 7.30
CA GLY A 43 -3.97 0.18 6.62
C GLY A 43 -4.10 0.28 5.10
N MET A 44 -2.96 0.51 4.45
CA MET A 44 -2.89 0.90 3.04
C MET A 44 -1.76 0.17 2.32
N LEU A 45 -2.03 -0.21 1.07
CA LEU A 45 -1.00 -0.62 0.12
C LEU A 45 -0.62 0.58 -0.74
N LEU A 46 0.65 0.95 -0.67
CA LEU A 46 1.23 2.08 -1.38
C LEU A 46 2.25 1.58 -2.40
N ARG A 47 2.40 2.33 -3.49
CA ARG A 47 3.50 2.17 -4.45
C ARG A 47 4.34 3.45 -4.45
N ARG A 48 5.66 3.29 -4.35
CA ARG A 48 6.62 4.37 -4.54
C ARG A 48 6.58 4.87 -5.99
N CYS A 49 6.61 6.18 -6.13
CA CYS A 49 6.66 6.87 -7.41
C CYS A 49 7.47 8.15 -7.28
N ASP A 50 7.81 8.75 -8.42
CA ASP A 50 8.41 10.07 -8.42
C ASP A 50 7.43 11.10 -7.86
N PHE A 51 7.98 12.12 -7.22
CA PHE A 51 7.20 13.25 -6.73
C PHE A 51 6.43 13.89 -7.88
N SER A 52 5.13 14.12 -7.68
CA SER A 52 4.27 14.80 -8.63
C SER A 52 3.17 15.58 -7.93
N LEU A 53 2.44 16.42 -8.67
CA LEU A 53 1.27 17.12 -8.13
C LEU A 53 0.18 16.16 -7.63
N SER A 54 0.06 14.97 -8.24
CA SER A 54 -0.89 13.94 -7.82
C SER A 54 -0.35 13.00 -6.74
N ALA A 55 0.97 13.00 -6.51
CA ALA A 55 1.67 12.22 -5.50
C ALA A 55 2.75 13.07 -4.80
N PRO A 56 2.36 14.09 -4.01
CA PRO A 56 3.29 15.03 -3.40
C PRO A 56 4.21 14.38 -2.35
N PHE A 57 3.91 13.14 -1.95
CA PHE A 57 4.72 12.38 -1.01
C PHE A 57 5.52 11.26 -1.68
N GLY A 58 5.48 11.16 -3.02
CA GLY A 58 6.15 10.08 -3.75
C GLY A 58 5.49 8.70 -3.55
N TYR A 59 4.20 8.69 -3.17
CA TYR A 59 3.41 7.47 -3.03
C TYR A 59 2.07 7.61 -3.72
N VAL A 60 1.64 6.53 -4.36
CA VAL A 60 0.26 6.34 -4.82
C VAL A 60 -0.38 5.24 -3.99
N CYS A 61 -1.60 5.49 -3.49
CA CYS A 61 -2.40 4.47 -2.84
C CYS A 61 -2.98 3.52 -3.88
N LEU A 62 -2.65 2.23 -3.76
CA LEU A 62 -3.19 1.18 -4.61
C LEU A 62 -4.40 0.49 -3.99
N GLY A 63 -4.53 0.52 -2.67
CA GLY A 63 -5.62 -0.12 -1.97
C GLY A 63 -5.50 0.03 -0.47
N HIS A 64 -6.49 -0.51 0.23
CA HIS A 64 -6.56 -0.44 1.67
C HIS A 64 -7.22 -1.69 2.25
N PHE A 65 -7.01 -1.92 3.53
CA PHE A 65 -7.81 -2.84 4.29
C PHE A 65 -8.45 -2.12 5.47
N LYS A 66 -9.63 -2.59 5.88
CA LYS A 66 -10.33 -2.05 7.04
C LYS A 66 -11.17 -3.11 7.74
N HIS A 67 -11.35 -2.94 9.02
CA HIS A 67 -12.31 -3.68 9.81
C HIS A 67 -13.73 -3.17 9.51
N LEU A 68 -14.64 -4.10 9.28
CA LEU A 68 -16.08 -3.86 9.17
C LEU A 68 -16.77 -4.34 10.46
N ALA A 69 -18.09 -4.19 10.54
CA ALA A 69 -18.86 -4.82 11.60
C ALA A 69 -18.73 -6.36 11.55
N GLU A 70 -19.03 -7.03 12.67
CA GLU A 70 -19.11 -8.51 12.77
C GLU A 70 -17.77 -9.26 12.60
N ASN A 71 -16.64 -8.70 13.05
CA ASN A 71 -15.30 -9.31 12.95
C ASN A 71 -14.88 -9.62 11.50
N CYS A 72 -15.43 -8.87 10.54
CA CYS A 72 -15.15 -9.04 9.14
C CYS A 72 -14.13 -7.99 8.68
N TRP A 73 -13.18 -8.40 7.86
CA TRP A 73 -12.15 -7.53 7.31
C TRP A 73 -12.35 -7.39 5.80
N GLN A 74 -12.26 -6.18 5.30
CA GLN A 74 -12.32 -5.89 3.87
C GLN A 74 -10.92 -5.53 3.39
N ALA A 75 -10.44 -6.17 2.33
CA ALA A 75 -9.39 -5.60 1.49
C ALA A 75 -10.05 -5.01 0.23
N SER A 76 -9.48 -3.94 -0.29
CA SER A 76 -9.96 -3.34 -1.52
C SER A 76 -8.86 -2.62 -2.28
N LEU A 77 -8.96 -2.60 -3.61
CA LEU A 77 -8.08 -1.81 -4.48
C LEU A 77 -8.76 -0.52 -4.93
N GLY A 78 -7.96 0.52 -5.12
CA GLY A 78 -8.40 1.79 -5.68
C GLY A 78 -9.00 1.62 -7.07
N THR A 79 -9.98 2.44 -7.40
CA THR A 79 -10.74 2.37 -8.66
C THR A 79 -9.86 2.52 -9.91
N LEU A 80 -8.73 3.21 -9.80
CA LEU A 80 -7.77 3.42 -10.89
C LEU A 80 -6.71 2.31 -11.01
N VAL A 81 -6.77 1.29 -10.14
CA VAL A 81 -5.88 0.14 -10.19
C VAL A 81 -6.48 -0.92 -11.12
N LEU A 82 -5.72 -1.24 -12.16
CA LEU A 82 -5.98 -2.29 -13.11
C LEU A 82 -5.28 -3.57 -12.65
N LEU A 83 -5.95 -4.70 -12.86
CA LEU A 83 -5.37 -6.01 -12.66
C LEU A 83 -5.02 -6.63 -14.02
N ASP A 84 -3.98 -7.45 -14.04
CA ASP A 84 -3.69 -8.30 -15.20
C ASP A 84 -4.90 -9.19 -15.55
N GLU A 85 -5.04 -9.55 -16.84
CA GLU A 85 -6.13 -10.41 -17.28
C GLU A 85 -6.14 -11.74 -16.49
N GLY A 86 -7.32 -12.08 -15.94
CA GLY A 86 -7.52 -13.27 -15.12
C GLY A 86 -7.14 -13.13 -13.65
N ALA A 87 -6.64 -11.98 -13.19
CA ALA A 87 -6.37 -11.75 -11.78
C ALA A 87 -7.64 -11.30 -11.02
N GLU A 88 -7.90 -11.94 -9.90
CA GLU A 88 -9.05 -11.61 -9.06
C GLU A 88 -8.80 -10.34 -8.24
N ARG A 89 -9.75 -9.40 -8.32
CA ARG A 89 -9.72 -8.18 -7.50
C ARG A 89 -9.91 -8.58 -6.03
N PRO A 90 -9.07 -8.11 -5.10
CA PRO A 90 -9.15 -8.46 -3.69
C PRO A 90 -10.28 -7.72 -2.97
N ASP A 91 -11.26 -7.16 -3.69
CA ASP A 91 -12.49 -6.53 -3.14
C ASP A 91 -13.40 -7.60 -2.51
N ARG A 92 -12.86 -8.26 -1.49
CA ARG A 92 -13.44 -9.41 -0.80
C ARG A 92 -13.46 -9.16 0.70
N LEU A 93 -14.33 -9.93 1.35
CA LEU A 93 -14.46 -10.00 2.78
C LEU A 93 -13.63 -11.19 3.31
N TYR A 94 -12.99 -10.97 4.45
CA TYR A 94 -12.06 -11.89 5.09
C TYR A 94 -12.45 -12.06 6.56
N ALA A 95 -12.27 -13.27 7.08
CA ALA A 95 -12.56 -13.57 8.48
C ALA A 95 -11.52 -12.99 9.44
N THR A 96 -10.30 -12.72 8.95
CA THR A 96 -9.20 -12.21 9.77
C THR A 96 -8.49 -11.03 9.11
N GLU A 97 -7.88 -10.20 9.94
CA GLU A 97 -7.01 -9.11 9.49
C GLU A 97 -5.85 -9.64 8.64
N LEU A 98 -5.26 -10.76 9.07
CA LEU A 98 -4.11 -11.35 8.41
C LEU A 98 -4.44 -11.79 6.99
N ASP A 99 -5.62 -12.38 6.77
CA ASP A 99 -6.05 -12.80 5.42
C ASP A 99 -6.27 -11.58 4.50
N ALA A 100 -6.88 -10.52 5.02
CA ALA A 100 -7.06 -9.27 4.28
C ALA A 100 -5.70 -8.63 3.92
N LEU A 101 -4.76 -8.59 4.87
CA LEU A 101 -3.39 -8.10 4.68
C LEU A 101 -2.64 -8.91 3.61
N VAL A 102 -2.65 -10.24 3.74
CA VAL A 102 -1.95 -11.15 2.82
C VAL A 102 -2.52 -11.02 1.41
N SER A 103 -3.85 -10.98 1.28
CA SER A 103 -4.50 -10.80 -0.02
C SER A 103 -4.12 -9.47 -0.66
N LEU A 104 -4.20 -8.38 0.10
CA LEU A 104 -3.84 -7.05 -0.40
C LEU A 104 -2.37 -7.01 -0.81
N TRP A 105 -1.45 -7.53 0.01
CA TRP A 105 -0.02 -7.61 -0.31
C TRP A 105 0.24 -8.46 -1.55
N ALA A 106 -0.38 -9.63 -1.67
CA ALA A 106 -0.19 -10.53 -2.80
C ALA A 106 -0.67 -9.90 -4.12
N SER A 107 -1.72 -9.07 -4.07
CA SER A 107 -2.26 -8.40 -5.26
C SER A 107 -1.22 -7.54 -5.97
N ARG A 108 -0.28 -6.90 -5.23
CA ARG A 108 0.72 -5.93 -5.75
C ARG A 108 1.51 -6.40 -6.98
N ARG A 109 1.74 -7.71 -7.11
CA ARG A 109 2.51 -8.29 -8.21
C ARG A 109 1.77 -8.32 -9.54
N ARG A 110 0.46 -8.06 -9.51
CA ARG A 110 -0.48 -8.17 -10.65
C ARG A 110 -1.20 -6.84 -10.91
N LEU A 111 -0.64 -5.74 -10.40
CA LEU A 111 -1.26 -4.41 -10.49
C LEU A 111 -0.55 -3.58 -11.55
N SER A 112 -1.34 -2.93 -12.37
CA SER A 112 -0.93 -1.79 -13.18
C SER A 112 -1.82 -0.59 -12.84
N LEU A 113 -1.32 0.62 -13.07
CA LEU A 113 -2.13 1.84 -12.95
C LEU A 113 -2.71 2.17 -14.31
N ALA A 114 -4.01 2.48 -14.37
CA ALA A 114 -4.59 3.07 -15.57
C ALA A 114 -3.86 4.38 -15.90
N ARG A 115 -3.51 4.59 -17.18
CA ARG A 115 -2.99 5.88 -17.62
C ARG A 115 -4.13 6.90 -17.52
N VAL A 116 -3.92 7.94 -16.71
CA VAL A 116 -4.77 9.13 -16.62
C VAL A 116 -4.30 10.14 -17.67
#